data_AF-A0A7L1GUR8-F1
#
_entry.id   AF-A0A7L1GUR8-F1
#
_cell.length_a   1.000
_cell.length_b   1.000
_cell.length_c   1.000
_cell.angle_alpha   90.00
_cell.angle_beta   90.00
_cell.angle_gamma   90.00
#
_symmetry.space_group_name_H-M   'P 1'
#
loop_
_entity.id
_entity.type
_entity.pdbx_description
1 polymer ?
#
loop_
_entity_poly.entity_id
_entity_poly.type
_entity_poly.pdbx_seq_one_letter_code
_entity_poly.pdbx_strand_id
1 'polypeptide(L)'
;GSVVEELLRNSLDKAYGKQVLTWEGEISAVSQDAIRDATWARSETIIDEWDEEFDRGKVKKVKLKRERRRHFNPFQQLQSKRNFWSMTHPAKVAGLSHRL
;
A
#
# COMPACT_ATOMS: atom_id res chain seq x y z
N GLY A 1 -8.27 21.39 32.82
CA GLY A 1 -7.32 20.66 31.98
C GLY A 1 -7.93 20.44 30.61
N SER A 2 -7.11 20.41 29.58
CA SER A 2 -7.54 20.03 28.24
C SER A 2 -7.89 18.53 28.21
N VAL A 3 -8.81 18.10 27.36
CA VAL A 3 -9.15 16.66 27.16
C VAL A 3 -7.89 15.82 26.90
N VAL A 4 -6.91 16.41 26.22
CA VAL A 4 -5.63 15.76 25.91
C VAL A 4 -4.83 15.43 27.19
N GLU A 5 -4.82 16.33 28.17
CA GLU A 5 -4.10 16.08 29.44
C GLU A 5 -4.73 14.92 30.22
N GLU A 6 -6.07 14.83 30.21
CA GLU A 6 -6.79 13.76 30.89
C GLU A 6 -6.56 12.40 30.20
N LEU A 7 -6.57 12.38 28.87
CA LEU A 7 -6.25 11.18 28.09
C LEU A 7 -4.81 10.71 28.33
N LEU A 8 -3.84 11.63 28.31
CA LEU A 8 -2.44 11.31 28.60
C LEU A 8 -2.24 10.74 30.01
N ARG A 9 -2.94 11.31 31.01
CA ARG A 9 -2.91 10.78 32.38
C ARG A 9 -3.49 9.37 32.48
N ASN A 10 -4.40 9.01 31.59
CA ASN A 10 -5.07 7.71 31.61
C ASN A 10 -4.36 6.64 30.76
N SER A 11 -3.42 7.03 29.88
CA SER A 11 -2.79 6.10 28.92
C SER A 11 -1.49 5.43 29.39
N LEU A 12 -0.88 5.84 30.50
CA LEU A 12 0.54 5.53 30.76
C LEU A 12 0.83 4.18 31.45
N ASP A 13 -0.04 3.74 32.37
CA ASP A 13 0.30 2.69 33.35
C ASP A 13 -0.94 2.10 34.06
N LYS A 14 -2.10 2.06 33.38
CA LYS A 14 -3.38 1.66 33.98
C LYS A 14 -4.10 0.62 33.14
N ALA A 15 -4.61 -0.42 33.81
CA ALA A 15 -5.31 -1.53 33.15
C ALA A 15 -6.56 -1.10 32.36
N TYR A 16 -7.33 -0.13 32.87
CA TYR A 16 -8.60 0.30 32.26
C TYR A 16 -8.67 1.81 32.04
N GLY A 17 -7.53 2.47 31.88
CA GLY A 17 -7.44 3.93 31.81
C GLY A 17 -7.59 4.65 33.15
N LYS A 18 -8.12 3.99 34.19
CA LYS A 18 -8.16 4.51 35.57
C LYS A 18 -7.59 3.48 36.55
N GLN A 19 -7.08 3.96 37.68
CA GLN A 19 -6.67 3.11 38.79
C GLN A 19 -7.91 2.40 39.35
N VAL A 20 -7.84 1.07 39.41
CA VAL A 20 -8.85 0.24 40.05
C VAL A 20 -8.40 -0.01 41.49
N LEU A 21 -9.29 0.30 42.42
CA LEU A 21 -9.09 0.09 43.85
C LEU A 21 -9.80 -1.19 44.31
N THR A 22 -9.36 -1.76 45.43
CA THR A 22 -10.09 -2.79 46.16
C THR A 22 -11.31 -2.18 46.86
N TRP A 23 -12.16 -3.03 47.45
CA TRP A 23 -13.31 -2.58 48.23
C TRP A 23 -12.88 -1.73 49.45
N GLU A 24 -11.67 -1.99 49.94
CA GLU A 24 -11.00 -1.29 51.05
C GLU A 24 -10.29 0.01 50.59
N GLY A 25 -10.33 0.33 49.29
CA GLY A 25 -9.72 1.54 48.73
C GLY A 25 -8.23 1.41 48.43
N GLU A 26 -7.65 0.23 48.58
CA GLU A 26 -6.24 -0.05 48.27
C GLU A 26 -6.04 -0.30 46.77
N ILE A 27 -4.80 -0.29 46.28
CA ILE A 27 -4.52 -0.55 44.87
C ILE A 27 -4.82 -2.02 44.55
N SER A 28 -5.73 -2.27 43.61
CA SER A 28 -6.04 -3.63 43.15
C SER A 28 -4.81 -4.31 42.54
N ALA A 29 -4.72 -5.63 42.68
CA ALA A 29 -3.70 -6.47 42.04
C ALA A 29 -3.58 -6.18 40.53
N VAL A 30 -4.71 -6.02 39.84
CA VAL A 30 -4.74 -5.72 38.39
C VAL A 30 -4.07 -4.38 38.07
N SER A 31 -4.23 -3.37 38.93
CA SER A 31 -3.57 -2.07 38.76
C SER A 31 -2.06 -2.17 39.05
N GLN A 32 -1.65 -3.00 40.02
CA GLN A 32 -0.24 -3.22 40.30
C GLN A 32 0.47 -3.94 39.15
N ASP A 33 -0.18 -4.96 38.58
CA ASP A 33 0.37 -5.71 37.44
C ASP A 33 0.52 -4.80 36.22
N ALA A 34 -0.48 -3.97 35.91
CA ALA A 34 -0.38 -3.01 34.80
C ALA A 34 0.79 -2.03 34.94
N ILE A 35 1.10 -1.58 36.17
CA ILE A 35 2.26 -0.74 36.43
C ILE A 35 3.56 -1.52 36.16
N ARG A 36 3.65 -2.77 36.63
CA ARG A 36 4.84 -3.62 36.40
C ARG A 36 5.04 -3.92 34.92
N ASP A 37 3.98 -4.30 34.21
CA ASP A 37 4.02 -4.54 32.77
C ASP A 37 4.46 -3.30 32.00
N ALA A 38 3.93 -2.13 32.36
CA ALA A 38 4.36 -0.87 31.75
C ALA A 38 5.85 -0.57 32.02
N THR A 39 6.37 -0.90 33.21
CA THR A 39 7.80 -0.75 33.50
C THR A 39 8.66 -1.75 32.72
N TRP A 40 8.22 -3.00 32.59
CA TRP A 40 8.92 -4.02 31.82
C TRP A 40 8.93 -3.71 30.33
N ALA A 41 7.80 -3.30 29.76
CA ALA A 41 7.72 -2.91 28.35
C ALA A 41 8.68 -1.77 28.00
N ARG A 42 8.87 -0.78 28.89
CA ARG A 42 9.86 0.29 28.71
C ARG A 42 11.31 -0.20 28.77
N SER A 43 11.57 -1.26 29.53
CA SER A 43 12.90 -1.89 29.59
C SER A 43 13.14 -2.89 28.45
N GLU A 44 12.08 -3.48 27.92
CA GLU A 44 12.11 -4.50 26.86
C GLU A 44 12.11 -3.88 25.46
N THR A 45 11.79 -2.59 25.31
CA THR A 45 12.04 -1.84 24.08
C THR A 45 13.54 -1.75 23.80
N ILE A 46 14.10 -2.84 23.28
CA ILE A 46 15.37 -2.92 22.61
C ILE A 46 15.10 -2.30 21.24
N ILE A 47 15.41 -1.02 21.13
CA ILE A 47 15.45 -0.33 19.83
C ILE A 47 16.65 -0.92 19.10
N ASP A 48 16.41 -1.62 17.99
CA ASP A 48 17.48 -2.00 17.10
C ASP A 48 18.04 -0.76 16.39
N GLU A 49 19.32 -0.83 16.04
CA GLU A 49 19.94 0.26 15.30
C GLU A 49 19.32 0.32 13.90
N TRP A 50 19.00 1.53 13.44
CA TRP A 50 18.56 1.76 12.07
C TRP A 50 19.62 1.23 11.09
N ASP A 51 19.21 0.29 10.24
CA ASP A 51 20.07 -0.33 9.25
C ASP A 51 19.63 0.14 7.87
N GLU A 52 20.40 1.07 7.29
CA GLU A 52 20.12 1.61 5.96
C GLU A 52 19.97 0.54 4.88
N GLU A 53 20.64 -0.62 4.99
CA GLU A 53 20.53 -1.71 4.02
C GLU A 53 19.20 -2.46 4.19
N PHE A 54 18.83 -2.78 5.42
CA PHE A 54 17.60 -3.53 5.73
C PHE A 54 16.34 -2.67 5.56
N ASP A 55 16.37 -1.45 6.09
CA ASP A 55 15.22 -0.56 6.18
C ASP A 55 14.86 0.13 4.86
N ARG A 56 15.80 0.21 3.89
CA ARG A 56 15.50 0.71 2.54
C ARG A 56 14.46 -0.15 1.81
N GLY A 57 14.29 -1.40 2.24
CA GLY A 57 13.34 -2.34 1.66
C GLY A 57 13.74 -2.83 0.26
N LYS A 58 12.87 -3.66 -0.34
CA LYS A 58 13.15 -4.33 -1.62
C LYS A 58 12.67 -3.50 -2.81
N VAL A 59 13.58 -3.18 -3.73
CA VAL A 59 13.23 -2.52 -5.00
C VAL A 59 12.63 -3.55 -5.97
N LYS A 60 11.40 -3.29 -6.44
CA LYS A 60 10.75 -4.12 -7.45
C LYS A 60 11.47 -3.96 -8.80
N LYS A 61 11.94 -5.07 -9.38
CA LYS A 61 12.48 -5.07 -10.75
C LYS A 61 11.36 -4.77 -11.75
N VAL A 62 11.48 -3.67 -12.48
CA VAL A 62 10.59 -3.32 -13.59
C VAL A 62 11.15 -3.93 -14.88
N LYS A 63 10.34 -4.71 -15.59
CA LYS A 63 10.71 -5.17 -16.94
C LYS A 63 10.40 -4.06 -17.94
N LEU A 64 11.39 -3.66 -18.73
CA LEU A 64 11.17 -2.77 -19.87
C LEU A 64 10.12 -3.42 -20.77
N LYS A 65 8.98 -2.74 -20.99
CA LYS A 65 7.98 -3.20 -21.96
C LYS A 65 8.61 -3.06 -23.33
N ARG A 66 9.30 -4.11 -23.80
CA ARG A 66 9.67 -4.25 -25.21
C ARG A 66 8.38 -4.01 -25.97
N GLU A 67 8.34 -2.95 -26.76
CA GLU A 67 7.23 -2.65 -27.66
C GLU A 67 7.15 -3.84 -28.60
N ARG A 68 6.36 -4.82 -28.19
CA ARG A 68 6.13 -6.04 -28.92
C ARG A 68 5.39 -5.53 -30.14
N ARG A 69 6.07 -5.40 -31.27
CA ARG A 69 5.44 -5.36 -32.59
C ARG A 69 4.62 -6.63 -32.67
N ARG A 70 3.40 -6.57 -32.13
CA ARG A 70 2.47 -7.68 -32.10
C ARG A 70 2.20 -7.94 -33.57
N HIS A 71 2.61 -9.11 -34.08
CA HIS A 71 2.06 -9.56 -35.34
C HIS A 71 0.55 -9.52 -35.18
N PHE A 72 -0.10 -8.59 -35.90
CA PHE A 72 -1.55 -8.44 -35.85
C PHE A 72 -2.17 -9.79 -36.18
N ASN A 73 -3.18 -10.17 -35.41
CA ASN A 73 -3.87 -11.43 -35.61
C ASN A 73 -4.28 -11.55 -37.10
N PRO A 74 -4.04 -12.69 -37.79
CA PRO A 74 -4.42 -12.86 -39.20
C PRO A 74 -5.90 -12.52 -39.47
N PHE A 75 -6.80 -12.75 -38.51
CA PHE A 75 -8.21 -12.38 -38.63
C PHE A 75 -8.43 -10.86 -38.58
N GLN A 76 -7.64 -10.14 -37.78
CA GLN A 76 -7.67 -8.67 -37.77
C GLN A 76 -7.11 -8.10 -39.08
N GLN A 77 -6.05 -8.71 -39.63
CA GLN A 77 -5.53 -8.32 -40.94
C GLN A 77 -6.56 -8.56 -42.06
N LEU A 78 -7.25 -9.69 -42.02
CA LEU A 78 -8.30 -10.03 -42.97
C LEU A 78 -9.48 -9.06 -42.89
N GLN A 79 -9.90 -8.68 -41.67
CA GLN A 79 -10.95 -7.69 -41.47
C GLN A 79 -10.51 -6.30 -41.95
N SER A 80 -9.28 -5.87 -41.68
CA SER A 80 -8.76 -4.59 -42.16
C SER A 80 -8.71 -4.54 -43.69
N LYS A 81 -8.35 -5.63 -44.37
CA LYS A 81 -8.41 -5.73 -45.83
C LYS A 81 -9.84 -5.62 -46.35
N ARG A 82 -10.80 -6.31 -45.73
CA ARG A 82 -12.23 -6.19 -46.06
C ARG A 82 -12.74 -4.77 -45.87
N ASN A 83 -12.42 -4.14 -44.74
CA ASN A 83 -12.79 -2.76 -44.44
C ASN A 83 -12.21 -1.78 -45.46
N PHE A 84 -10.97 -2.00 -45.90
CA PHE A 84 -10.35 -1.17 -46.94
C PHE A 84 -11.17 -1.23 -48.24
N TRP A 85 -11.47 -2.43 -48.73
CA TRP A 85 -12.24 -2.61 -49.97
C TRP A 85 -13.72 -2.22 -49.86
N SER A 86 -14.30 -2.27 -48.67
CA SER A 86 -15.68 -1.80 -48.46
C SER A 86 -15.79 -0.28 -48.32
N MET A 87 -14.75 0.39 -47.81
CA MET A 87 -14.73 1.84 -47.62
C MET A 87 -14.13 2.62 -48.79
N THR A 88 -13.33 2.00 -49.65
CA THR A 88 -12.77 2.66 -50.83
C THR A 88 -13.61 2.40 -52.08
N HIS A 89 -14.28 3.45 -52.57
CA HIS A 89 -14.92 3.44 -53.88
C HIS A 89 -13.84 3.20 -54.96
N PRO A 90 -14.06 2.34 -55.98
CA PRO A 90 -13.04 1.97 -56.97
C PRO A 90 -12.38 3.16 -57.67
N ALA A 91 -13.08 4.28 -57.82
CA ALA A 91 -12.55 5.54 -58.36
C ALA A 91 -11.45 6.20 -57.49
N LYS A 92 -11.47 6.00 -56.16
CA LYS A 92 -10.44 6.54 -55.24
C LYS A 92 -9.17 5.69 -55.22
N VAL A 93 -9.25 4.43 -55.63
CA VAL A 93 -8.09 3.52 -55.72
C VAL A 93 -7.24 3.82 -56.96
N ALA A 94 -7.86 4.22 -58.08
CA ALA A 94 -7.15 4.61 -59.30
C ALA A 94 -6.20 5.82 -59.09
N GLY A 95 -6.55 6.77 -58.20
CA GLY A 95 -5.72 7.93 -57.89
C GLY A 95 -4.47 7.63 -57.04
N LEU A 96 -4.40 6.46 -56.39
CA LEU A 96 -3.24 6.02 -55.61
C LEU A 96 -2.14 5.40 -56.48
N SER A 97 -2.51 4.81 -57.63
CA SER A 97 -1.56 4.21 -58.57
C SER A 97 -0.78 5.26 -59.38
N HIS A 98 -1.25 6.51 -59.45
CA HIS A 98 -0.69 7.54 -60.32
C HIS A 98 0.41 8.39 -59.65
N ARG A 99 0.89 7.98 -58.48
CA ARG A 99 1.96 8.66 -57.72
C ARG A 99 3.11 7.71 -57.33
N LEU A 100 3.40 6.75 -58.20
CA LEU A 100 4.65 5.98 -58.17
C LEU A 100 5.45 6.29 -59.43
#